data_AF-A0A497QBS8-F1
#
_entry.id   AF-A0A497QBS8-F1
#
_cell.length_a   1.000
_cell.length_b   1.000
_cell.length_c   1.000
_cell.angle_alpha   90.00
_cell.angle_beta   90.00
_cell.angle_gamma   90.00
#
_symmetry.space_group_name_H-M   'P 1'
#
loop_
_entity.id
_entity.type
_entity.pdbx_description
1 polymer ?
#
loop_
_entity_poly.entity_id
_entity_poly.type
_entity_poly.pdbx_seq_one_letter_code
_entity_poly.pdbx_strand_id
1 'polypeptide(L)'
;MCYEIKKMITKTYNCPLCKTKHTVKFPKDFAEGRASYPFVHSFIHKYSPKSYSPDTGRDILTMLYIDKNLEIRHVETMFQNAEGNIVSMEDAQKMISFLTQQLQDLQDSYDELLKKYNELKSKNPPSKASDWEGI
;
A
#
# COMPACT_ATOMS: atom_id res chain seq x y z
N MET A 1 34.70 -11.59 -7.00
CA MET A 1 33.45 -10.84 -6.78
C MET A 1 32.47 -11.78 -6.09
N CYS A 2 32.24 -11.61 -4.79
CA CYS A 2 31.31 -12.45 -4.03
C CYS A 2 29.91 -11.83 -4.16
N TYR A 3 28.94 -12.56 -4.70
CA TYR A 3 27.54 -12.13 -4.72
C TYR A 3 26.97 -12.28 -3.31
N GLU A 4 26.63 -11.18 -2.65
CA GLU A 4 25.82 -11.23 -1.44
C GLU A 4 24.42 -11.73 -1.79
N ILE A 5 24.03 -12.87 -1.22
CA ILE A 5 22.68 -13.42 -1.36
C ILE A 5 21.75 -12.53 -0.55
N LYS A 6 21.07 -11.58 -1.21
CA LYS A 6 20.07 -10.73 -0.56
C LYS A 6 18.98 -11.61 0.06
N LYS A 7 18.76 -11.42 1.36
CA LYS A 7 17.72 -12.15 2.10
C LYS A 7 16.33 -11.72 1.58
N MET A 8 15.57 -12.68 1.06
CA MET A 8 14.24 -12.44 0.48
C MET A 8 13.15 -12.63 1.55
N ILE A 9 12.11 -11.80 1.48
CA ILE A 9 10.86 -11.92 2.23
C ILE A 9 9.75 -12.32 1.27
N THR A 10 8.97 -13.33 1.64
CA THR A 10 7.76 -13.72 0.89
C THR A 10 6.54 -13.09 1.57
N LYS A 11 5.68 -12.46 0.77
CA LYS A 11 4.37 -11.95 1.20
C LYS A 11 3.28 -12.60 0.37
N THR A 12 2.10 -12.74 0.96
CA THR A 12 0.90 -13.26 0.30
C THR A 12 -0.13 -12.16 0.15
N TYR A 13 -0.84 -12.16 -0.97
CA TYR A 13 -1.97 -11.27 -1.19
C TYR A 13 -3.14 -12.01 -1.84
N ASN A 14 -4.36 -11.52 -1.64
CA ASN A 14 -5.53 -12.04 -2.34
C ASN A 14 -5.71 -11.23 -3.62
N CYS A 15 -5.71 -11.89 -4.79
CA CYS A 15 -6.00 -11.23 -6.06
C CYS A 15 -7.52 -11.02 -6.20
N PRO A 16 -8.02 -9.78 -6.31
CA PRO A 16 -9.44 -9.50 -6.46
C PRO A 16 -10.06 -10.10 -7.73
N LEU A 17 -9.29 -10.26 -8.82
CA LEU A 17 -9.75 -10.91 -10.05
C LEU A 17 -9.72 -12.45 -9.94
N CYS A 18 -8.58 -13.06 -9.60
CA CYS A 18 -8.45 -14.53 -9.53
C CYS A 18 -9.25 -15.17 -8.38
N LYS A 19 -9.61 -14.39 -7.34
CA LYS A 19 -10.22 -14.89 -6.08
C LYS A 19 -9.36 -15.96 -5.38
N THR A 20 -8.05 -15.88 -5.57
CA THR A 20 -7.03 -16.80 -5.02
C THR A 20 -5.92 -16.03 -4.33
N LYS A 21 -5.19 -16.74 -3.45
CA LYS A 21 -3.96 -16.23 -2.83
C LYS A 21 -2.79 -16.37 -3.81
N HIS A 22 -2.03 -15.29 -3.95
CA HIS A 22 -0.78 -15.24 -4.71
C HIS A 22 0.37 -14.89 -3.77
N THR A 23 1.60 -15.20 -4.21
CA THR A 23 2.82 -14.87 -3.46
C THR A 23 3.68 -13.91 -4.26
N VAL A 24 4.33 -12.99 -3.55
CA VAL A 24 5.31 -12.05 -4.09
C VAL A 24 6.53 -12.07 -3.18
N LYS A 25 7.72 -11.89 -3.77
CA LYS A 25 8.99 -11.90 -3.03
C LYS A 25 9.67 -10.55 -3.16
N PHE A 26 10.08 -10.00 -2.02
CA PHE A 26 10.80 -8.73 -1.93
C PHE A 26 12.17 -8.95 -1.29
N PRO A 27 13.23 -8.27 -1.74
CA PRO A 27 14.43 -8.08 -0.92
C PRO A 27 14.08 -7.44 0.42
N LYS A 28 14.82 -7.74 1.49
CA LYS A 28 14.60 -7.11 2.81
C LYS A 28 14.71 -5.59 2.79
N ASP A 29 15.62 -5.09 1.97
CA ASP A 29 15.93 -3.67 1.73
C ASP A 29 14.96 -3.01 0.74
N PHE A 30 13.90 -3.69 0.29
CA PHE A 30 13.04 -3.20 -0.80
C PHE A 30 12.29 -1.89 -0.48
N ALA A 31 12.01 -1.65 0.80
CA ALA A 31 11.42 -0.40 1.28
C ALA A 31 12.49 0.68 1.56
N GLU A 32 13.77 0.33 1.71
CA GLU A 32 14.80 1.30 2.09
C GLU A 32 14.96 2.39 1.03
N GLY A 33 15.07 3.65 1.47
CA GLY A 33 15.25 4.80 0.58
C GLY A 33 13.99 5.28 -0.16
N ARG A 34 12.80 4.72 0.12
CA ARG A 34 11.54 5.26 -0.41
C ARG A 34 11.18 6.59 0.26
N ALA A 35 10.81 7.57 -0.54
CA ALA A 35 10.48 8.92 -0.08
C ALA A 35 9.13 9.01 0.67
N SER A 36 8.19 8.12 0.36
CA SER A 36 6.84 8.11 0.91
C SER A 36 6.24 6.71 0.96
N TYR A 37 5.23 6.54 1.81
CA TYR A 37 4.52 5.29 2.03
C TYR A 37 3.00 5.50 2.13
N PRO A 38 2.18 4.51 1.73
CA PRO A 38 2.59 3.29 1.01
C PRO A 38 3.13 3.62 -0.38
N PHE A 39 4.06 2.81 -0.89
CA PHE A 39 4.57 2.92 -2.27
C PHE A 39 4.01 1.81 -3.14
N VAL A 40 3.94 2.05 -4.44
CA VAL A 40 3.37 1.11 -5.41
C VAL A 40 4.44 0.18 -5.95
N HIS A 41 4.13 -1.12 -5.97
CA HIS A 41 4.87 -2.14 -6.72
C HIS A 41 3.93 -2.82 -7.72
N SER A 42 4.24 -2.71 -9.00
CA SER A 42 3.44 -3.29 -10.08
C SER A 42 4.14 -4.48 -10.75
N PHE A 43 3.36 -5.48 -11.14
CA PHE A 43 3.81 -6.63 -11.92
C PHE A 43 2.64 -7.29 -12.65
N ILE A 44 2.96 -8.16 -13.61
CA ILE A 44 1.96 -8.91 -14.38
C ILE A 44 1.92 -10.35 -13.91
N HIS A 45 0.72 -10.91 -13.76
CA HIS A 45 0.53 -12.34 -13.58
C HIS A 45 -0.62 -12.85 -14.46
N LYS A 46 -0.61 -14.15 -14.75
CA LYS A 46 -1.65 -14.80 -15.55
C LYS A 46 -2.91 -15.00 -14.71
N TYR A 47 -4.07 -14.68 -15.29
CA TYR A 47 -5.37 -14.97 -14.70
C TYR A 47 -5.54 -16.49 -14.54
N SER A 48 -5.68 -16.92 -13.30
CA SER A 48 -5.77 -18.32 -12.89
C SER A 48 -6.89 -18.49 -11.86
N PRO A 49 -8.16 -18.44 -12.30
CA PRO A 49 -9.31 -18.64 -11.41
C PRO A 49 -9.37 -20.07 -10.87
N LYS A 50 -10.08 -20.28 -9.75
CA LYS A 50 -10.30 -21.63 -9.18
C LYS A 50 -11.16 -22.52 -10.08
N SER A 51 -12.01 -21.93 -10.89
CA SER A 51 -12.92 -22.59 -11.83
C SER A 51 -12.57 -22.17 -13.25
N TYR A 52 -12.80 -23.05 -14.23
CA TYR A 52 -12.56 -22.73 -15.64
C TYR A 52 -13.27 -21.43 -16.06
N SER A 53 -12.56 -20.59 -16.81
CA SER A 53 -13.05 -19.35 -17.40
C SER A 53 -12.46 -19.22 -18.81
N PRO A 54 -13.21 -18.70 -19.80
CA PRO A 54 -12.68 -18.43 -21.14
C PRO A 54 -11.51 -17.43 -21.13
N ASP A 55 -11.39 -16.62 -20.07
CA ASP A 55 -10.31 -15.65 -19.89
C ASP A 55 -9.05 -16.27 -19.27
N THR A 56 -9.02 -17.57 -18.95
CA THR A 56 -7.87 -18.22 -18.31
C THR A 56 -6.60 -17.99 -19.13
N GLY A 57 -5.53 -17.54 -18.48
CA GLY A 57 -4.26 -17.21 -19.15
C GLY A 57 -4.15 -15.80 -19.70
N ARG A 58 -5.20 -14.96 -19.59
CA ARG A 58 -5.08 -13.51 -19.84
C ARG A 58 -4.17 -12.86 -18.81
N ASP A 59 -3.47 -11.81 -19.23
CA ASP A 59 -2.57 -11.05 -18.36
C ASP A 59 -3.35 -10.11 -17.45
N ILE A 60 -2.93 -10.05 -16.18
CA ILE A 60 -3.44 -9.15 -15.16
C ILE A 60 -2.29 -8.27 -14.68
N LEU A 61 -2.45 -6.96 -14.83
CA LEU A 61 -1.63 -6.00 -14.10
C LEU A 61 -2.09 -5.98 -12.64
N THR A 62 -1.15 -6.21 -11.73
CA THR A 62 -1.36 -6.13 -10.28
C THR A 62 -0.53 -5.00 -9.71
N MET A 63 -1.14 -4.18 -8.87
CA MET A 63 -0.49 -3.11 -8.15
C MET A 63 -0.67 -3.34 -6.66
N LEU A 64 0.44 -3.45 -5.94
CA LEU A 64 0.49 -3.62 -4.50
C LEU A 64 0.90 -2.31 -3.85
N TYR A 65 0.13 -1.87 -2.87
CA TYR A 65 0.45 -0.72 -2.03
C TYR A 65 1.16 -1.24 -0.79
N ILE A 66 2.47 -0.99 -0.70
CA ILE A 66 3.37 -1.60 0.30
C ILE A 66 3.83 -0.52 1.27
N ASP A 67 3.77 -0.81 2.56
CA ASP A 67 4.24 0.10 3.60
C ASP A 67 5.73 -0.09 3.95
N LYS A 68 6.20 0.68 4.93
CA LYS A 68 7.59 0.63 5.42
C LYS A 68 8.00 -0.72 6.03
N ASN A 69 7.02 -1.52 6.48
CA ASN A 69 7.23 -2.84 7.09
C ASN A 69 7.08 -3.97 6.06
N LEU A 70 7.00 -3.63 4.76
CA LEU A 70 6.72 -4.57 3.67
C LEU A 70 5.36 -5.27 3.83
N GLU A 71 4.40 -4.63 4.50
CA GLU A 71 3.01 -5.07 4.55
C GLU A 71 2.24 -4.55 3.34
N ILE A 72 1.45 -5.43 2.74
CA ILE A 72 0.58 -5.10 1.62
C ILE A 72 -0.71 -4.51 2.21
N ARG A 73 -0.89 -3.20 2.05
CA ARG A 73 -2.04 -2.44 2.57
C ARG A 73 -3.24 -2.50 1.62
N HIS A 74 -2.97 -2.51 0.32
CA HIS A 74 -4.01 -2.56 -0.70
C HIS A 74 -3.51 -3.30 -1.95
N VAL A 75 -4.46 -3.83 -2.73
CA VAL A 75 -4.20 -4.58 -3.97
C VAL A 75 -5.21 -4.13 -5.02
N GLU A 76 -4.69 -3.62 -6.13
CA GLU A 76 -5.48 -3.34 -7.33
C GLU A 76 -5.09 -4.32 -8.44
N THR A 77 -6.09 -4.76 -9.20
CA THR A 77 -5.88 -5.69 -10.31
C THR A 77 -6.77 -5.33 -11.48
N MET A 78 -6.21 -5.34 -12.67
CA MET A 78 -6.91 -5.06 -13.93
C MET A 78 -6.43 -6.03 -15.01
N PHE A 79 -7.33 -6.44 -15.90
CA PHE A 79 -6.93 -7.18 -17.09
C PHE A 79 -6.11 -6.27 -18.00
N GLN A 80 -4.98 -6.76 -18.48
CA GLN A 80 -4.18 -6.02 -19.44
C GLN A 80 -4.91 -6.03 -20.79
N ASN A 81 -5.04 -4.84 -21.39
CA ASN A 81 -5.56 -4.70 -22.75
C ASN A 81 -4.47 -5.09 -23.75
N ALA A 82 -4.88 -5.68 -24.87
CA ALA A 82 -3.98 -6.23 -25.90
C ALA A 82 -3.10 -5.17 -26.60
N GLU A 83 -3.33 -3.88 -26.37
CA GLU A 83 -2.71 -2.76 -27.10
C GLU A 83 -1.34 -2.31 -26.54
N GLY A 84 -0.67 -3.13 -25.72
CA GLY A 84 0.72 -2.89 -25.32
C GLY A 84 0.96 -1.75 -24.31
N ASN A 85 -0.06 -0.95 -23.99
CA ASN A 85 0.01 0.01 -22.89
C ASN A 85 -0.20 -0.72 -21.55
N ILE A 86 0.85 -0.74 -20.73
CA ILE A 86 0.84 -1.37 -19.40
C ILE A 86 -0.20 -0.71 -18.48
N VAL A 87 -0.52 0.57 -18.71
CA VAL A 87 -1.55 1.32 -17.99
C VAL A 87 -2.35 2.12 -19.02
N SER A 88 -3.66 1.89 -19.14
CA SER A 88 -4.50 2.75 -19.97
C SER A 88 -4.78 4.09 -19.28
N MET A 89 -5.20 5.11 -20.04
CA MET A 89 -5.58 6.40 -19.46
C MET A 89 -6.75 6.26 -18.47
N GLU A 90 -7.67 5.33 -18.73
CA GLU A 90 -8.79 5.02 -17.84
C GLU A 90 -8.30 4.36 -16.55
N ASP A 91 -7.31 3.46 -16.63
CA ASP A 91 -6.70 2.83 -15.45
C ASP A 91 -5.94 3.85 -14.60
N ALA A 92 -5.22 4.77 -15.25
CA ALA A 92 -4.56 5.88 -14.56
C ALA A 92 -5.57 6.79 -13.86
N GLN A 93 -6.71 7.09 -14.48
CA GLN A 93 -7.77 7.87 -13.86
C GLN A 93 -8.35 7.15 -12.63
N LYS A 94 -8.64 5.84 -12.72
CA LYS A 94 -9.14 5.05 -11.59
C LYS A 94 -8.16 5.06 -10.42
N MET A 95 -6.87 4.87 -10.68
CA MET A 95 -5.82 4.97 -9.68
C MET A 95 -5.77 6.36 -9.02
N ILE A 96 -5.79 7.43 -9.83
CA ILE A 96 -5.74 8.80 -9.33
C ILE A 96 -6.96 9.09 -8.46
N SER A 97 -8.17 8.68 -8.89
CA SER A 97 -9.38 8.87 -8.11
C SER A 97 -9.34 8.13 -6.77
N PHE A 98 -8.89 6.87 -6.76
CA PHE A 98 -8.72 6.10 -5.52
C PHE A 98 -7.70 6.77 -4.58
N LEU A 99 -6.53 7.13 -5.09
CA LEU A 99 -5.49 7.82 -4.32
C LEU A 99 -5.97 9.16 -3.75
N THR A 100 -6.71 9.93 -4.54
CA THR A 100 -7.28 11.21 -4.11
C THR A 100 -8.27 11.01 -2.96
N GLN A 101 -9.13 9.99 -3.03
CA GLN A 101 -10.05 9.67 -1.94
C GLN A 101 -9.30 9.27 -0.67
N GLN A 102 -8.27 8.42 -0.79
CA GLN A 102 -7.46 8.02 0.37
C GLN A 102 -6.72 9.20 1.03
N LEU A 103 -6.26 10.18 0.23
CA LEU A 103 -5.67 11.41 0.76
C LEU A 103 -6.70 12.25 1.52
N GLN A 104 -7.92 12.36 1.01
CA GLN A 104 -9.00 13.07 1.68
C GLN A 104 -9.36 12.41 3.01
N ASP A 105 -9.56 11.08 3.03
CA ASP A 105 -9.90 10.32 4.24
C ASP A 105 -8.81 10.48 5.33
N LEU A 106 -7.54 10.53 4.90
CA LEU A 106 -6.41 10.73 5.80
C LEU A 106 -6.38 12.16 6.37
N GLN A 107 -6.67 13.16 5.54
CA GLN A 107 -6.73 14.55 5.97
C GLN A 107 -7.85 14.77 6.98
N ASP A 108 -9.04 14.22 6.72
CA ASP A 108 -10.18 14.29 7.64
C ASP A 108 -9.85 13.64 9.00
N SER A 109 -9.18 12.49 8.96
CA SER A 109 -8.72 11.78 10.17
C SER A 109 -7.69 12.59 10.96
N TYR A 110 -6.77 13.27 10.28
CA TYR A 110 -5.77 14.13 10.90
C TYR A 110 -6.43 15.32 11.59
N ASP A 111 -7.38 15.98 10.92
CA ASP A 111 -8.10 17.14 11.45
C ASP A 111 -8.92 16.76 12.70
N GLU A 112 -9.60 15.60 12.67
CA GLU A 112 -10.33 15.09 13.84
C GLU A 112 -9.39 14.82 15.02
N LEU A 113 -8.24 14.19 14.76
CA LEU A 113 -7.26 13.87 15.79
C LEU A 113 -6.65 15.14 16.39
N LEU A 114 -6.33 16.13 15.55
CA LEU A 114 -5.81 17.42 15.98
C LEU A 114 -6.81 18.17 16.86
N LYS A 115 -8.10 18.13 16.50
CA LYS A 115 -9.17 18.69 17.32
C LYS A 115 -9.23 18.02 18.69
N LYS A 116 -9.26 16.68 18.75
CA LYS A 116 -9.27 15.93 20.02
C LYS A 116 -8.04 16.23 20.88
N TYR A 117 -6.87 16.32 20.26
CA TYR A 117 -5.63 16.69 20.95
C TYR A 117 -5.73 18.08 21.59
N ASN A 118 -6.21 19.08 20.85
CA ASN A 118 -6.37 20.44 21.37
C ASN A 118 -7.42 20.52 22.49
N GLU A 119 -8.52 19.77 22.40
CA GLU A 119 -9.52 19.65 23.47
C GLU A 119 -8.96 18.99 24.74
N LEU A 120 -8.14 17.94 24.59
CA LEU A 120 -7.48 17.30 25.73
C LEU A 120 -6.42 18.21 26.36
N LYS A 121 -5.65 18.92 25.54
CA LYS A 121 -4.64 19.88 26.01
C LYS A 121 -5.27 21.07 26.74
N SER A 122 -6.45 21.53 26.32
CA SER A 122 -7.17 22.61 27.02
C SER A 122 -7.82 22.15 28.33
N LYS A 123 -8.28 20.89 28.39
CA LYS A 123 -8.85 20.29 29.62
C LYS A 123 -7.80 19.86 30.63
N ASN A 124 -6.62 19.45 30.18
CA ASN A 124 -5.45 19.10 30.98
C ASN A 124 -4.30 20.04 30.61
N PRO A 125 -4.36 21.33 30.99
CA PRO A 125 -3.21 22.20 30.82
C PRO A 125 -2.03 21.55 31.55
N PRO A 126 -0.81 21.59 30.99
CA PRO A 126 0.36 21.05 31.68
C PRO A 126 0.38 21.64 33.09
N SER A 127 0.25 20.78 34.11
CA SER A 127 0.48 21.20 35.49
C SER A 127 1.84 21.88 35.50
N LYS A 128 1.88 23.10 36.05
CA LYS A 128 3.09 23.94 36.06
C LYS A 128 4.32 23.07 36.30
N ALA A 129 5.33 23.25 35.46
CA ALA A 129 6.66 22.71 35.68
C ALA A 129 7.30 23.40 36.90
N SER A 130 6.82 23.07 38.11
CA SER A 130 7.32 23.63 39.36
C SER A 130 7.60 22.58 40.45
N ASP A 131 7.40 21.29 40.22
CA ASP A 131 7.53 20.28 41.29
C ASP A 131 8.78 19.39 41.14
N TRP A 132 9.81 19.83 40.42
CA TRP A 132 11.12 19.14 40.35
C TRP A 132 12.31 19.99 40.83
N GLU A 133 12.07 21.13 41.48
CA GLU A 133 13.11 21.82 42.25
C GLU A 133 12.86 21.63 43.75
N GLY A 134 13.34 20.50 44.27
CA GLY A 134 13.60 20.33 45.70
C GLY A 134 12.82 19.21 46.37
N ILE A 135 13.33 17.98 46.25
CA ILE A 135 13.67 17.07 47.37
C ILE A 135 14.90 16.27 46.95
#